data_AF-A0A9D6EKY5-F1
#
_entry.id   AF-A0A9D6EKY5-F1
#
_cell.length_a   1.000
_cell.length_b   1.000
_cell.length_c   1.000
_cell.angle_alpha   90.00
_cell.angle_beta   90.00
_cell.angle_gamma   90.00
#
_symmetry.space_group_name_H-M   'P 1'
#
loop_
_entity.id
_entity.type
_entity.pdbx_description
1 polymer ?
#
loop_
_entity_poly.entity_id
_entity_poly.type
_entity_poly.pdbx_seq_one_letter_code
_entity_poly.pdbx_strand_id
1 'polypeptide(L)'
;YFLPLLRKIKMLDLVKVDPTMPDAAVSLEYLLDHIWVVGDPESVAEKLGRLERDVGGFGTLLVIAHEWQPRAAWERSMTLLARAVLPRLG
;
A
#
# COMPACT_ATOMS: atom_id res chain seq x y z
N TYR A 1 9.57 -7.31 -5.39
CA TYR A 1 8.88 -8.62 -5.56
C TYR A 1 7.52 -8.50 -6.24
N PHE A 2 6.62 -7.63 -5.76
CA PHE A 2 5.20 -7.63 -6.14
C PHE A 2 4.91 -7.36 -7.64
N LEU A 3 5.48 -6.29 -8.22
CA LEU A 3 5.26 -5.97 -9.64
C LEU A 3 5.73 -7.07 -10.61
N PRO A 4 6.95 -7.65 -10.46
CA PRO A 4 7.35 -8.83 -11.21
C PRO A 4 6.39 -10.02 -11.08
N LEU A 5 5.85 -10.26 -9.87
CA LEU A 5 4.88 -11.33 -9.64
C LEU A 5 3.59 -11.11 -10.45
N LEU A 6 2.99 -9.91 -10.36
CA LEU A 6 1.76 -9.58 -11.09
C LEU A 6 1.91 -9.75 -12.61
N ARG A 7 3.08 -9.35 -13.15
CA ARG A 7 3.41 -9.58 -14.57
C ARG A 7 3.46 -11.07 -14.91
N LYS A 8 4.09 -11.88 -14.06
CA LYS A 8 4.23 -13.33 -14.28
C LYS A 8 2.88 -14.06 -14.26
N ILE A 9 1.98 -13.68 -13.36
CA ILE A 9 0.66 -14.31 -13.21
C ILE A 9 -0.43 -13.66 -14.08
N LYS A 10 -0.07 -12.67 -14.92
CA LYS A 10 -0.99 -11.93 -15.81
C LYS A 10 -2.15 -11.25 -15.05
N MET A 11 -1.86 -10.61 -13.92
CA MET A 11 -2.85 -9.93 -13.07
C MET A 11 -2.59 -8.43 -12.92
N LEU A 12 -2.02 -7.77 -13.93
CA LEU A 12 -1.81 -6.31 -13.88
C LEU A 12 -3.12 -5.52 -13.87
N ASP A 13 -4.21 -6.06 -14.41
CA ASP A 13 -5.50 -5.38 -14.44
C ASP A 13 -6.07 -5.12 -13.03
N LEU A 14 -5.64 -5.88 -12.01
CA LEU A 14 -6.05 -5.66 -10.62
C LEU A 14 -5.54 -4.34 -10.02
N VAL A 15 -4.49 -3.75 -10.61
CA VAL A 15 -3.84 -2.54 -10.08
C VAL A 15 -4.03 -1.32 -10.98
N LYS A 16 -4.78 -1.46 -12.07
CA LYS A 16 -5.08 -0.34 -12.98
C LYS A 16 -6.27 0.46 -12.46
N VAL A 17 -6.04 1.74 -12.20
CA VAL A 17 -7.12 2.69 -11.85
C VAL A 17 -8.02 2.97 -13.04
N ASP A 18 -7.45 2.92 -14.25
CA ASP A 18 -8.16 2.99 -15.53
C ASP A 18 -8.01 1.64 -16.25
N PRO A 19 -9.10 0.88 -16.48
CA PRO A 19 -9.06 -0.40 -17.19
C PRO A 19 -8.45 -0.33 -18.59
N THR A 20 -8.42 0.85 -19.23
CA THR A 20 -7.87 1.05 -20.58
C THR A 20 -6.36 1.36 -20.58
N MET A 21 -5.76 1.55 -19.40
CA MET A 21 -4.34 1.83 -19.25
C MET A 21 -3.47 0.69 -19.79
N PRO A 22 -2.40 0.98 -20.56
CA PRO A 22 -1.50 -0.05 -21.05
C PRO A 22 -0.63 -0.63 -19.91
N ASP A 23 -0.34 -1.93 -19.96
CA ASP A 23 0.50 -2.64 -18.97
C ASP A 23 1.87 -1.99 -18.75
N ALA A 24 2.45 -1.42 -19.81
CA ALA A 24 3.75 -0.76 -19.77
C ALA A 24 3.75 0.50 -18.90
N ALA A 25 2.60 1.12 -18.67
CA ALA A 25 2.47 2.28 -17.80
C ALA A 25 2.39 1.90 -16.31
N VAL A 26 2.23 0.61 -15.97
CA VAL A 26 2.30 0.13 -14.58
C VAL A 26 3.76 0.03 -14.14
N SER A 27 4.26 1.14 -13.58
CA SER A 27 5.61 1.27 -13.01
C SER A 27 5.61 1.15 -11.47
N LEU A 28 6.79 1.23 -10.83
CA LEU A 28 6.88 1.28 -9.37
C LEU A 28 6.34 2.60 -8.81
N GLU A 29 6.63 3.70 -9.48
CA GLU A 29 6.13 5.04 -9.16
C GLU A 29 4.60 5.06 -9.20
N TYR A 30 4.02 4.51 -10.28
CA TYR A 30 2.57 4.35 -10.38
C TYR A 30 1.99 3.54 -9.20
N LEU A 31 2.62 2.43 -8.80
CA LEU A 31 2.15 1.66 -7.65
C LEU A 31 2.27 2.43 -6.34
N LEU A 32 3.33 3.22 -6.14
CA LEU A 32 3.53 4.06 -4.95
C LEU A 32 2.44 5.14 -4.82
N ASP A 33 2.03 5.72 -5.95
CA ASP A 33 1.07 6.82 -6.00
C ASP A 33 -0.38 6.35 -5.90
N HIS A 34 -0.71 5.18 -6.46
CA HIS A 34 -2.10 4.75 -6.64
C HIS A 34 -2.52 3.53 -5.81
N ILE A 35 -1.60 2.64 -5.42
CA ILE A 35 -1.94 1.32 -4.87
C ILE A 35 -1.33 1.09 -3.49
N TRP A 36 -0.05 1.40 -3.32
CA TRP A 36 0.68 1.12 -2.08
C TRP A 36 0.50 2.22 -1.05
N VAL A 37 0.31 1.78 0.20
CA VAL A 37 0.33 2.65 1.37
C VAL A 37 1.77 2.78 1.86
N VAL A 38 2.50 3.71 1.24
CA VAL A 38 3.90 4.02 1.54
C VAL A 38 4.07 5.53 1.72
N GLY A 39 4.87 5.91 2.71
CA GLY A 39 5.17 7.31 3.04
C GLY A 39 5.71 7.44 4.46
N ASP A 40 5.80 8.68 4.93
CA ASP A 40 5.95 8.98 6.35
C ASP A 40 4.64 8.72 7.13
N PRO A 41 4.64 8.80 8.48
CA PRO A 41 3.44 8.50 9.26
C PRO A 41 2.24 9.41 8.98
N GLU A 42 2.45 10.63 8.50
CA GLU A 42 1.37 11.56 8.16
C GLU A 42 0.73 11.14 6.83
N SER A 43 1.53 10.96 5.79
CA SER A 43 1.10 10.49 4.47
C SER A 43 0.38 9.14 4.53
N VAL A 44 0.89 8.21 5.36
CA VAL A 44 0.27 6.89 5.55
C VAL A 44 -1.08 7.01 6.26
N ALA A 45 -1.21 7.89 7.27
CA ALA A 45 -2.47 8.11 7.96
C ALA A 45 -3.51 8.74 7.04
N GLU A 46 -3.11 9.70 6.19
CA GLU A 46 -3.99 10.29 5.18
C GLU A 46 -4.49 9.26 4.17
N LYS A 47 -3.60 8.43 3.62
CA LYS A 47 -3.96 7.36 2.67
C LYS A 47 -4.93 6.35 3.30
N LEU A 48 -4.69 5.92 4.54
CA LEU A 48 -5.57 4.98 5.25
C LEU A 48 -6.89 5.62 5.65
N GLY A 49 -6.90 6.86 6.12
CA GLY A 49 -8.13 7.58 6.45
C GLY A 49 -8.97 7.85 5.20
N ARG A 50 -8.35 8.09 4.03
CA ARG A 50 -9.07 8.14 2.76
C ARG A 50 -9.70 6.79 2.43
N LEU A 51 -8.92 5.70 2.52
CA LEU A 51 -9.45 4.35 2.30
C LEU A 51 -10.63 4.05 3.22
N GLU A 52 -10.51 4.37 4.51
CA GLU A 52 -11.57 4.19 5.50
C GLU A 52 -12.85 4.92 5.10
N ARG A 53 -12.76 6.18 4.67
CA ARG A 53 -13.91 6.95 4.15
C ARG A 53 -14.49 6.35 2.88
N ASP A 54 -13.65 5.94 1.93
CA ASP A 54 -14.06 5.42 0.63
C ASP A 54 -14.83 4.09 0.75
N VAL A 55 -14.52 3.27 1.77
CA VAL A 55 -15.16 1.96 1.98
C VAL A 55 -16.20 1.94 3.11
N GLY A 56 -16.36 3.06 3.85
CA GLY A 56 -17.30 3.15 4.97
C GLY A 56 -16.80 2.54 6.30
N GLY A 57 -15.48 2.41 6.45
CA GLY A 57 -14.83 1.89 7.65
C GLY A 57 -14.37 0.43 7.55
N PHE A 58 -13.40 0.07 8.39
CA PHE A 58 -12.95 -1.31 8.57
C PHE A 58 -12.47 -1.54 10.01
N GLY A 59 -12.70 -2.72 10.57
CA GLY A 59 -12.30 -3.03 11.96
C GLY A 59 -10.84 -3.49 12.11
N THR A 60 -10.17 -3.87 11.04
CA THR A 60 -8.79 -4.38 11.09
C THR A 60 -8.04 -4.10 9.80
N LEU A 61 -6.83 -3.56 9.93
CA LEU A 61 -5.89 -3.42 8.83
C LEU A 61 -4.96 -4.65 8.79
N LEU A 62 -5.12 -5.51 7.79
CA LEU A 62 -4.22 -6.63 7.56
C LEU A 62 -3.02 -6.20 6.72
N VAL A 63 -1.83 -6.18 7.33
CA VAL A 63 -0.59 -5.84 6.63
C VAL A 63 0.03 -7.11 6.04
N ILE A 64 0.21 -7.12 4.72
CA ILE A 64 0.89 -8.20 4.00
C ILE A 64 2.31 -7.77 3.67
N ALA A 65 3.30 -8.50 4.21
CA ALA A 65 4.71 -8.17 4.06
C ALA A 65 5.49 -9.34 3.47
N HIS A 66 6.04 -9.15 2.27
CA HIS A 66 6.92 -10.12 1.62
C HIS A 66 8.41 -9.71 1.75
N GLU A 67 8.67 -8.42 1.94
CA GLU A 67 10.02 -7.84 2.00
C GLU A 67 10.27 -7.29 3.42
N TRP A 68 10.79 -8.16 4.28
CA TRP A 68 11.08 -7.90 5.70
C TRP A 68 12.57 -7.72 5.96
N GLN A 69 13.38 -7.60 4.90
CA GLN A 69 14.80 -7.33 4.97
C GLN A 69 15.11 -5.93 4.42
N PRO A 70 15.94 -5.13 5.11
CA PRO A 70 16.54 -5.41 6.42
C PRO A 70 15.52 -5.36 7.57
N ARG A 71 15.61 -6.33 8.49
CA ARG A 71 14.63 -6.54 9.56
C ARG A 71 14.39 -5.32 10.43
N ALA A 72 15.44 -4.57 10.76
CA ALA A 72 15.33 -3.36 11.57
C ALA A 72 14.45 -2.28 10.91
N ALA A 73 14.52 -2.14 9.57
CA ALA A 73 13.67 -1.19 8.85
C ALA A 73 12.21 -1.62 8.87
N TRP A 74 11.96 -2.93 8.69
CA TRP A 74 10.63 -3.51 8.79
C TRP A 74 10.01 -3.32 10.19
N GLU A 75 10.74 -3.66 11.24
CA GLU A 75 10.29 -3.49 12.63
C GLU A 75 10.02 -2.03 12.97
N ARG A 76 10.87 -1.11 12.49
CA ARG A 76 10.64 0.34 12.63
C ARG A 76 9.37 0.77 11.89
N SER A 77 9.14 0.30 10.66
CA SER A 77 7.93 0.60 9.89
C SER A 77 6.66 0.14 10.62
N MET A 78 6.65 -1.09 11.14
CA MET A 78 5.53 -1.63 11.91
C MET A 78 5.31 -0.92 13.24
N THR A 79 6.39 -0.49 13.90
CA THR A 79 6.30 0.34 15.10
C THR A 79 5.65 1.69 14.80
N LEU A 80 6.05 2.35 13.71
CA LEU A 80 5.46 3.63 13.29
C LEU A 80 3.99 3.46 12.88
N LEU A 81 3.66 2.40 12.14
CA LEU A 81 2.28 2.09 11.79
C LEU A 81 1.43 1.98 13.07
N ALA A 82 1.84 1.12 14.02
CA ALA A 82 1.07 0.87 15.23
C ALA A 82 0.98 2.08 16.18
N ARG A 83 2.07 2.85 16.32
CA ARG A 83 2.16 3.91 17.36
C ARG A 83 1.92 5.31 16.86
N ALA A 84 2.15 5.59 15.57
CA ALA A 84 2.08 6.92 15.00
C ALA A 84 0.97 7.07 13.96
N VAL A 85 0.55 5.99 13.30
CA VAL A 85 -0.48 6.04 12.25
C VAL A 85 -1.83 5.60 12.79
N LEU A 86 -1.96 4.36 13.29
CA LEU A 86 -3.26 3.80 13.68
C LEU A 86 -4.02 4.65 14.72
N PRO A 87 -3.39 5.29 15.72
CA PRO A 87 -4.11 6.17 16.66
C PRO A 87 -4.69 7.45 16.04
N ARG A 88 -4.35 7.77 14.79
CA ARG A 88 -4.91 8.91 14.04
C ARG A 88 -6.09 8.50 13.16
N LEU A 89 -6.32 7.19 13.00
CA LEU A 89 -7.49 6.64 12.34
C LEU A 89 -8.63 6.55 13.36
N GLY A 90 -9.88 6.65 12.89
CA GLY A 90 -11.08 6.74 13.73
C GLY A 90 -11.34 5.49 14.55
#